data_AF-A0A1V2QTY8-F1
#
_entry.id   AF-A0A1V2QTY8-F1
#
_cell.length_a   1.000
_cell.length_b   1.000
_cell.length_c   1.000
_cell.angle_alpha   90.00
_cell.angle_beta   90.00
_cell.angle_gamma   90.00
#
_symmetry.space_group_name_H-M   'P 1'
#
loop_
_entity.id
_entity.type
_entity.pdbx_description
1 polymer ?
#
loop_
_entity_poly.entity_id
_entity_poly.type
_entity_poly.pdbx_seq_one_letter_code
_entity_poly.pdbx_strand_id
1 'polypeptide(L)'
;MGVRRTDGAAKPATRMGRPPVADRDAIVRAALEIGFSRLTVSAVGERLGISHSTLYRYFKSRDELAAAVVDHAVQAIEWPLPADGWRSFLTETAWAHWRLHDAHPGLAREITALRLTSPALVRRDNETGVHLLGFGFSPEAAMLVVDMLAELVVQEFLATPPDGEGASLDASQRRRRELIDPWLDLYDPRLRPVLLGAVSGSATAWFERKLALFLDGVAARQG
;
A
#
# COMPACT_ATOMS: atom_id res chain seq x y z
N MET A 1 65.26 -25.20 35.21
CA MET A 1 64.74 -26.21 34.26
C MET A 1 64.08 -27.31 35.10
N GLY A 2 62.78 -27.61 35.09
CA GLY A 2 61.66 -27.16 34.28
C GLY A 2 60.36 -27.19 35.11
N VAL A 3 59.41 -26.40 34.64
CA VAL A 3 58.09 -26.10 35.23
C VAL A 3 57.14 -27.29 35.07
N ARG A 4 56.45 -27.68 36.15
CA ARG A 4 55.31 -28.61 36.12
C ARG A 4 54.09 -27.88 35.53
N ARG A 5 53.63 -28.33 34.37
CA ARG A 5 52.38 -27.90 33.74
C ARG A 5 51.21 -28.50 34.52
N THR A 6 50.30 -27.66 35.01
CA THR A 6 48.96 -28.08 35.42
C THR A 6 48.03 -27.90 34.24
N ASP A 7 47.40 -28.99 33.83
CA ASP A 7 46.44 -29.07 32.75
C ASP A 7 45.25 -28.14 33.00
N GLY A 8 45.10 -27.15 32.12
CA GLY A 8 43.92 -26.29 32.07
C GLY A 8 42.76 -27.08 31.47
N ALA A 9 41.76 -27.41 32.30
CA ALA A 9 40.49 -27.94 31.84
C ALA A 9 39.84 -26.97 30.85
N ALA A 10 39.67 -27.41 29.60
CA ALA A 10 39.04 -26.65 28.54
C ALA A 10 37.55 -26.42 28.86
N LYS A 11 37.14 -25.15 28.84
CA LYS A 11 35.74 -24.71 28.93
C LYS A 11 34.96 -25.24 27.71
N PRO A 12 33.78 -25.84 27.87
CA PRO A 12 32.98 -26.26 26.73
C PRO A 12 32.54 -25.04 25.92
N ALA A 13 32.84 -25.07 24.62
CA ALA A 13 32.39 -24.08 23.65
C ALA A 13 30.85 -24.00 23.69
N THR A 14 30.33 -22.80 23.91
CA THR A 14 28.90 -22.50 23.84
C THR A 14 28.36 -22.97 22.50
N ARG A 15 27.43 -23.93 22.52
CA ARG A 15 26.63 -24.35 21.37
C ARG A 15 26.09 -23.09 20.69
N MET A 16 26.61 -22.82 19.51
CA MET A 16 26.11 -21.80 18.61
C MET A 16 24.64 -22.12 18.33
N GLY A 17 23.74 -21.34 18.94
CA GLY A 17 22.30 -21.54 18.83
C GLY A 17 21.86 -21.43 17.37
N ARG A 18 20.80 -22.16 17.03
CA ARG A 18 20.08 -22.07 15.74
C ARG A 18 19.97 -20.59 15.33
N PRO A 19 20.31 -20.22 14.07
CA PRO A 19 20.19 -18.83 13.62
C PRO A 19 18.82 -18.28 14.02
N PRO A 20 18.73 -17.02 14.49
CA PRO A 20 17.49 -16.46 14.99
C PRO A 20 16.41 -16.65 13.91
N VAL A 21 15.36 -17.38 14.27
CA VAL A 21 14.28 -17.82 13.35
C VAL A 21 13.57 -16.63 12.69
N ALA A 22 13.74 -15.42 13.23
CA ALA A 22 13.16 -14.21 12.70
C ALA A 22 14.15 -13.05 12.81
N ASP A 23 14.61 -12.54 11.67
CA ASP A 23 15.11 -11.17 11.56
C ASP A 23 13.95 -10.22 11.17
N ARG A 24 14.23 -8.92 11.09
CA ARG A 24 13.23 -7.91 10.78
C ARG A 24 12.53 -8.19 9.44
N ASP A 25 13.29 -8.64 8.44
CA ASP A 25 12.77 -8.87 7.09
C ASP A 25 11.91 -10.13 7.01
N ALA A 26 12.28 -11.19 7.74
CA ALA A 26 11.46 -12.40 7.87
C ALA A 26 10.10 -12.09 8.52
N ILE A 27 10.08 -11.20 9.52
CA ILE A 27 8.84 -10.75 10.16
C ILE A 27 7.97 -9.98 9.17
N VAL A 28 8.56 -9.04 8.43
CA VAL A 28 7.85 -8.23 7.42
C VAL A 28 7.29 -9.11 6.30
N ARG A 29 8.08 -10.06 5.77
CA ARG A 29 7.61 -11.00 4.74
C ARG A 29 6.45 -11.87 5.24
N ALA A 30 6.56 -12.43 6.44
CA ALA A 30 5.47 -13.22 7.02
C ALA A 30 4.20 -12.38 7.24
N ALA A 31 4.34 -11.12 7.64
CA ALA A 31 3.23 -10.18 7.75
C ALA A 31 2.59 -9.84 6.39
N LEU A 32 3.39 -9.67 5.33
CA LEU A 32 2.87 -9.51 3.96
C LEU A 32 2.09 -10.76 3.49
N GLU A 33 2.61 -11.97 3.76
CA GLU A 33 1.92 -13.23 3.41
C GLU A 33 0.56 -13.38 4.12
N ILE A 34 0.46 -12.90 5.37
CA ILE A 34 -0.80 -12.87 6.13
C ILE A 34 -1.81 -11.92 5.45
N GLY A 35 -1.31 -10.81 4.91
CA GLY A 35 -2.08 -9.74 4.27
C GLY A 35 -2.53 -8.66 5.25
N PHE A 36 -2.72 -7.44 4.74
CA PHE A 36 -3.06 -6.26 5.55
C PHE A 36 -4.38 -6.43 6.33
N SER A 37 -5.38 -7.04 5.71
CA SER A 37 -6.70 -7.29 6.31
C SER A 37 -6.65 -8.11 7.61
N ARG A 38 -5.67 -9.01 7.73
CA ARG A 38 -5.51 -9.92 8.87
C ARG A 38 -4.26 -9.61 9.71
N LEU A 39 -3.62 -8.47 9.46
CA LEU A 39 -2.34 -8.12 10.06
C LEU A 39 -2.48 -7.82 11.56
N THR A 40 -2.07 -8.78 12.38
CA THR A 40 -2.00 -8.67 13.83
C THR A 40 -0.67 -9.21 14.36
N VAL A 41 -0.22 -8.69 15.51
CA VAL A 41 1.00 -9.20 16.18
C VAL A 41 0.86 -10.68 16.51
N SER A 42 -0.34 -11.13 16.90
CA SER A 42 -0.63 -12.54 17.17
C SER A 42 -0.54 -13.42 15.94
N ALA A 43 -1.18 -13.04 14.83
CA ALA A 43 -1.11 -13.81 13.59
C ALA A 43 0.33 -13.97 13.09
N VAL A 44 1.14 -12.91 13.19
CA VAL A 44 2.56 -12.95 12.81
C VAL A 44 3.37 -13.84 13.75
N GLY A 45 3.11 -13.75 15.06
CA GLY A 45 3.78 -14.59 16.07
C GLY A 45 3.47 -16.08 15.86
N GLU A 46 2.21 -16.42 15.63
CA GLU A 46 1.76 -17.78 15.31
C GLU A 46 2.39 -18.30 14.03
N ARG A 47 2.37 -17.49 12.95
CA ARG A 47 2.95 -17.86 11.65
C ARG A 47 4.44 -18.21 11.74
N LEU A 48 5.18 -17.48 12.57
CA LEU A 48 6.63 -17.63 12.74
C LEU A 48 7.03 -18.51 13.93
N GLY A 49 6.08 -18.93 14.77
CA GLY A 49 6.36 -19.67 16.00
C GLY A 49 7.17 -18.86 17.04
N ILE A 50 6.96 -17.53 17.09
CA ILE A 50 7.66 -16.62 18.01
C ILE A 50 6.69 -15.90 18.94
N SER A 51 7.17 -15.55 20.15
CA SER A 51 6.35 -14.80 21.11
C SER A 51 6.15 -13.34 20.71
N HIS A 52 5.08 -12.71 21.21
CA HIS A 52 4.89 -11.26 21.10
C HIS A 52 6.10 -10.48 21.63
N SER A 53 6.67 -10.91 22.76
CA SER A 53 7.87 -10.28 23.33
C SER A 53 9.06 -10.32 22.37
N THR A 54 9.16 -11.36 21.54
CA THR A 54 10.19 -11.42 20.49
C THR A 54 9.91 -10.42 19.37
N LEU A 55 8.67 -10.33 18.90
CA LEU A 55 8.25 -9.34 17.90
C LEU A 55 8.48 -7.90 18.38
N TYR A 56 8.15 -7.60 19.64
CA TYR A 56 8.31 -6.28 20.21
C TYR A 56 9.78 -5.83 20.36
N ARG A 57 10.76 -6.74 20.26
CA ARG A 57 12.18 -6.35 20.14
C ARG A 57 12.53 -5.73 18.79
N TYR A 58 11.77 -6.04 17.75
CA TYR A 58 11.98 -5.53 16.39
C TYR A 58 11.05 -4.38 16.03
N PHE A 59 9.82 -4.39 16.55
CA PHE A 59 8.79 -3.38 16.28
C PHE A 59 8.12 -3.01 17.60
N LYS A 60 8.26 -1.76 18.04
CA LYS A 60 7.75 -1.27 19.33
C LYS A 60 6.23 -1.27 19.40
N SER A 61 5.54 -1.30 18.26
CA SER A 61 4.08 -1.33 18.18
C SER A 61 3.59 -2.10 16.95
N ARG A 62 2.28 -2.39 16.92
CA ARG A 62 1.60 -2.93 15.73
C ARG A 62 1.69 -1.95 14.56
N ASP A 63 1.63 -0.65 14.84
CA ASP A 63 1.72 0.40 13.80
C ASP A 63 3.13 0.49 13.22
N GLU A 64 4.19 0.27 14.01
CA GLU A 64 5.56 0.21 13.48
C GLU A 64 5.76 -1.02 12.58
N LEU A 65 5.17 -2.16 12.95
CA LEU A 65 5.14 -3.34 12.08
C LEU A 65 4.36 -3.05 10.79
N ALA A 66 3.17 -2.47 10.89
CA ALA A 66 2.35 -2.13 9.73
C ALA A 66 3.07 -1.16 8.79
N ALA A 67 3.67 -0.09 9.30
CA ALA A 67 4.45 0.87 8.51
C ALA A 67 5.63 0.18 7.80
N ALA A 68 6.30 -0.79 8.44
CA ALA A 68 7.38 -1.56 7.81
C ALA A 68 6.89 -2.52 6.71
N VAL A 69 5.69 -3.09 6.86
CA VAL A 69 5.03 -3.92 5.84
C VAL A 69 4.61 -3.05 4.65
N VAL A 70 4.05 -1.87 4.90
CA VAL A 70 3.76 -0.88 3.85
C VAL A 70 5.04 -0.44 3.13
N ASP A 71 6.11 -0.15 3.86
CA ASP A 71 7.42 0.19 3.28
C ASP A 71 7.89 -0.87 2.28
N HIS A 72 7.79 -2.14 2.67
CA HIS A 72 8.22 -3.26 1.84
C HIS A 72 7.34 -3.40 0.59
N ALA A 73 6.02 -3.25 0.73
CA ALA A 73 5.09 -3.28 -0.40
C ALA A 73 5.35 -2.15 -1.39
N VAL A 74 5.54 -0.92 -0.91
CA VAL A 74 5.84 0.26 -1.75
C VAL A 74 7.17 0.10 -2.49
N GLN A 75 8.20 -0.45 -1.85
CA GLN A 75 9.51 -0.66 -2.45
C GLN A 75 9.54 -1.78 -3.50
N ALA A 76 8.58 -2.70 -3.48
CA ALA A 76 8.46 -3.76 -4.47
C ALA A 76 7.85 -3.28 -5.80
N ILE A 77 7.28 -2.07 -5.82
CA ILE A 77 6.68 -1.49 -7.02
C ILE A 77 7.73 -0.83 -7.89
N GLU A 78 7.70 -1.15 -9.17
CA GLU A 78 8.36 -0.36 -10.20
C GLU A 78 7.55 0.93 -10.45
N TRP A 79 8.10 2.03 -9.92
CA TRP A 79 7.55 3.38 -10.06
C TRP A 79 8.05 4.03 -11.34
N PRO A 80 7.19 4.78 -12.06
CA PRO A 80 7.57 5.40 -13.32
C PRO A 80 8.60 6.50 -13.11
N LEU A 81 9.44 6.70 -14.12
CA LEU A 81 10.32 7.87 -14.24
C LEU A 81 9.68 8.91 -15.16
N PRO A 82 9.99 10.21 -14.98
CA PRO A 82 9.50 11.25 -15.88
C PRO A 82 10.15 11.13 -17.26
N ALA A 83 9.42 10.57 -18.24
CA ALA A 83 9.87 10.45 -19.63
C ALA A 83 9.11 11.40 -20.57
N ASP A 84 7.81 11.15 -20.78
CA ASP A 84 7.00 11.80 -21.82
C ASP A 84 6.13 12.97 -21.30
N GLY A 85 6.69 13.76 -20.39
CA GLY A 85 6.01 14.92 -19.78
C GLY A 85 5.08 14.56 -18.60
N TRP A 86 4.57 15.60 -17.95
CA TRP A 86 3.85 15.48 -16.68
C TRP A 86 2.59 14.61 -16.79
N ARG A 87 1.86 14.68 -17.91
CA ARG A 87 0.58 13.95 -18.07
C ARG A 87 0.82 12.45 -18.15
N SER A 88 1.80 12.03 -18.94
CA SER A 88 2.18 10.61 -19.03
C SER A 88 2.74 10.12 -17.69
N PHE A 89 3.61 10.91 -17.06
CA PHE A 89 4.17 10.58 -15.76
C PHE A 89 3.10 10.36 -14.67
N LEU A 90 2.13 11.28 -14.55
CA LEU A 90 1.03 11.13 -13.58
C LEU A 90 0.10 9.97 -13.91
N THR A 91 -0.14 9.69 -15.20
CA THR A 91 -0.95 8.55 -15.64
C THR A 91 -0.30 7.24 -15.18
N GLU A 92 0.99 7.05 -15.47
CA GLU A 92 1.72 5.86 -15.04
C GLU A 92 1.87 5.78 -13.52
N THR A 93 1.98 6.93 -12.84
CA THR A 93 2.07 6.97 -11.38
C THR A 93 0.76 6.49 -10.75
N ALA A 94 -0.38 6.92 -11.28
CA ALA A 94 -1.70 6.45 -10.86
C ALA A 94 -1.84 4.93 -11.01
N TRP A 95 -1.37 4.38 -12.13
CA TRP A 95 -1.39 2.93 -12.37
C TRP A 95 -0.40 2.16 -11.50
N ALA A 96 0.74 2.74 -11.14
CA ALA A 96 1.65 2.15 -10.17
C ALA A 96 1.01 2.06 -8.77
N HIS A 97 0.32 3.11 -8.33
CA HIS A 97 -0.51 3.05 -7.11
C HIS A 97 -1.63 2.01 -7.23
N TRP A 98 -2.31 1.94 -8.38
CA TRP A 98 -3.35 0.93 -8.61
C TRP A 98 -2.80 -0.48 -8.44
N ARG A 99 -1.68 -0.80 -9.10
CA ARG A 99 -1.00 -2.11 -9.00
C ARG A 99 -0.60 -2.43 -7.55
N LEU A 100 -0.11 -1.43 -6.81
CA LEU A 100 0.21 -1.59 -5.39
C LEU A 100 -0.99 -2.03 -4.56
N HIS A 101 -2.13 -1.36 -4.73
CA HIS A 101 -3.33 -1.68 -3.96
C HIS A 101 -4.00 -2.99 -4.41
N ASP A 102 -3.99 -3.27 -5.71
CA ASP A 102 -4.54 -4.50 -6.29
C ASP A 102 -3.75 -5.74 -5.84
N ALA A 103 -2.43 -5.63 -5.77
CA ALA A 103 -1.56 -6.70 -5.25
C ALA A 103 -1.72 -6.94 -3.74
N HIS A 104 -2.29 -5.98 -3.01
CA HIS A 104 -2.33 -6.00 -1.54
C HIS A 104 -3.71 -5.63 -0.98
N PRO A 105 -4.69 -6.55 -1.02
CA PRO A 105 -5.99 -6.34 -0.40
C PRO A 105 -5.88 -5.89 1.08
N GLY A 106 -6.68 -4.88 1.44
CA GLY A 106 -6.65 -4.27 2.77
C GLY A 106 -5.64 -3.13 2.94
N LEU A 107 -4.66 -2.97 2.03
CA LEU A 107 -3.65 -1.91 2.13
C LEU A 107 -4.25 -0.51 2.17
N ALA A 108 -5.27 -0.23 1.36
CA ALA A 108 -5.91 1.09 1.34
C ALA A 108 -6.48 1.46 2.72
N ARG A 109 -7.15 0.51 3.38
CA ARG A 109 -7.70 0.71 4.73
C ARG A 109 -6.59 0.85 5.77
N GLU A 110 -5.53 0.05 5.62
CA GLU A 110 -4.37 0.12 6.48
C GLU A 110 -3.77 1.53 6.43
N ILE A 111 -3.43 2.03 5.24
CA ILE A 111 -2.84 3.37 5.03
C ILE A 111 -3.75 4.47 5.60
N THR A 112 -5.05 4.44 5.31
CA THR A 112 -6.00 5.44 5.83
C THR A 112 -6.14 5.39 7.37
N ALA A 113 -5.93 4.23 7.98
CA ALA A 113 -5.99 4.06 9.43
C ALA A 113 -4.65 4.26 10.15
N LEU A 114 -3.53 4.37 9.42
CA LEU A 114 -2.19 4.48 9.99
C LEU A 114 -2.10 5.69 10.93
N ARG A 115 -1.67 5.43 12.18
CA ARG A 115 -1.25 6.47 13.13
C ARG A 115 0.22 6.84 12.99
N LEU A 116 0.97 6.03 12.24
CA LEU A 116 2.38 6.23 11.89
C LEU A 116 2.54 5.97 10.39
N THR A 117 3.00 6.97 9.64
CA THR A 117 3.17 6.84 8.18
C THR A 117 4.39 5.98 7.81
N SER A 118 4.38 5.48 6.58
CA SER A 118 5.47 4.72 5.96
C SER A 118 6.53 5.67 5.37
N PRO A 119 7.81 5.57 5.76
CA PRO A 119 8.89 6.34 5.14
C PRO A 119 9.02 6.17 3.63
N ALA A 120 8.73 4.97 3.09
CA ALA A 120 8.75 4.72 1.66
C ALA A 120 7.62 5.47 0.94
N LEU A 121 6.41 5.51 1.51
CA LEU A 121 5.29 6.26 0.97
C LEU A 121 5.60 7.77 0.94
N VAL A 122 6.11 8.32 2.06
CA VAL A 122 6.51 9.73 2.13
C VAL A 122 7.58 10.08 1.09
N ARG A 123 8.60 9.22 0.92
CA ARG A 123 9.62 9.42 -0.12
C ARG A 123 9.02 9.40 -1.51
N ARG A 124 8.12 8.46 -1.79
CA ARG A 124 7.44 8.34 -3.08
C ARG A 124 6.62 9.58 -3.40
N ASP A 125 5.79 10.04 -2.47
CA ASP A 125 4.97 11.24 -2.64
C ASP A 125 5.86 12.48 -2.90
N ASN A 126 6.93 12.62 -2.10
CA ASN A 126 7.90 13.69 -2.28
C ASN A 126 8.61 13.63 -3.64
N GLU A 127 9.07 12.45 -4.08
CA GLU A 127 9.71 12.28 -5.38
C GLU A 127 8.76 12.63 -6.54
N THR A 128 7.49 12.25 -6.44
CA THR A 128 6.47 12.65 -7.42
C THR A 128 6.29 14.17 -7.45
N GLY A 129 6.22 14.81 -6.28
CA GLY A 129 6.17 16.27 -6.17
C GLY A 129 7.40 16.94 -6.78
N VAL A 130 8.60 16.42 -6.53
CA VAL A 130 9.86 16.94 -7.11
C VAL A 130 9.86 16.83 -8.64
N HIS A 131 9.35 15.74 -9.20
CA HIS A 131 9.20 15.62 -10.65
C HIS A 131 8.21 16.65 -11.22
N LEU A 132 7.10 16.91 -10.52
CA LEU A 132 6.15 17.97 -10.89
C LEU A 132 6.77 19.36 -10.86
N LEU A 133 7.61 19.68 -9.86
CA LEU A 133 8.39 20.91 -9.87
C LEU A 133 9.27 21.02 -11.13
N GLY A 134 9.89 19.90 -11.54
CA GLY A 134 10.67 19.82 -12.77
C GLY A 134 9.85 20.06 -14.05
N PHE A 135 8.55 19.78 -14.02
CA PHE A 135 7.61 20.11 -15.09
C PHE A 135 7.01 21.53 -15.01
N GLY A 136 7.47 22.35 -14.06
CA GLY A 136 7.06 23.75 -13.91
C GLY A 136 5.83 23.97 -13.03
N PHE A 137 5.37 22.97 -12.28
CA PHE A 137 4.31 23.15 -11.29
C PHE A 137 4.80 24.04 -10.13
N SER A 138 3.91 24.85 -9.57
CA SER A 138 4.19 25.49 -8.27
C SER A 138 4.25 24.43 -7.16
N PRO A 139 4.94 24.68 -6.04
CA PRO A 139 4.98 23.73 -4.91
C PRO A 139 3.60 23.37 -4.37
N GLU A 140 2.70 24.34 -4.29
CA GLU A 140 1.31 24.11 -3.87
C GLU A 140 0.57 23.21 -4.86
N ALA A 141 0.65 23.51 -6.17
CA ALA A 141 0.01 22.70 -7.19
C ALA A 141 0.57 21.27 -7.23
N ALA A 142 1.89 21.12 -7.08
CA ALA A 142 2.55 19.81 -7.02
C ALA A 142 2.02 18.96 -5.87
N MET A 143 1.90 19.53 -4.65
CA MET A 143 1.39 18.79 -3.50
C MET A 143 -0.10 18.47 -3.60
N LEU A 144 -0.92 19.40 -4.11
CA LEU A 144 -2.34 19.13 -4.36
C LEU A 144 -2.52 17.99 -5.37
N VAL A 145 -1.72 17.97 -6.43
CA VAL A 145 -1.77 16.91 -7.45
C VAL A 145 -1.37 15.56 -6.86
N VAL A 146 -0.30 15.51 -6.07
CA VAL A 146 0.16 14.27 -5.41
C VAL A 146 -0.93 13.72 -4.49
N ASP A 147 -1.50 14.56 -3.63
CA ASP A 147 -2.52 14.16 -2.66
C ASP A 147 -3.79 13.67 -3.37
N MET A 148 -4.34 14.47 -4.28
CA MET A 148 -5.55 14.12 -5.02
C MET A 148 -5.37 12.86 -5.89
N LEU A 149 -4.18 12.62 -6.45
CA LEU A 149 -3.91 11.42 -7.24
C LEU A 149 -3.93 10.17 -6.34
N ALA A 150 -3.27 10.23 -5.18
CA ALA A 150 -3.26 9.14 -4.22
C ALA A 150 -4.68 8.84 -3.72
N GLU A 151 -5.45 9.87 -3.35
CA GLU A 151 -6.84 9.74 -2.92
C GLU A 151 -7.71 9.10 -4.00
N LEU A 152 -7.58 9.55 -5.26
CA LEU A 152 -8.37 9.03 -6.37
C LEU A 152 -8.21 7.52 -6.54
N VAL A 153 -6.99 6.99 -6.33
CA VAL A 153 -6.72 5.55 -6.37
C VAL A 153 -7.23 4.87 -5.10
N VAL A 154 -6.86 5.37 -3.91
CA VAL A 154 -7.21 4.77 -2.62
C VAL A 154 -8.72 4.56 -2.46
N GLN A 155 -9.54 5.52 -2.92
CA GLN A 155 -11.00 5.43 -2.84
C GLN A 155 -11.59 4.22 -3.57
N GLU A 156 -10.96 3.74 -4.64
CA GLU A 156 -11.43 2.55 -5.36
C GLU A 156 -11.28 1.28 -4.53
N PHE A 157 -10.22 1.21 -3.74
CA PHE A 157 -9.89 0.04 -2.93
C PHE A 157 -10.54 0.08 -1.55
N LEU A 158 -10.86 1.26 -1.00
CA LEU A 158 -11.57 1.36 0.28
C LEU A 158 -12.97 0.71 0.23
N ALA A 159 -13.65 0.81 -0.90
CA ALA A 159 -14.95 0.18 -1.13
C ALA A 159 -14.88 -1.35 -1.22
N THR A 160 -13.68 -1.93 -1.32
CA THR A 160 -13.48 -3.38 -1.40
C THR A 160 -13.46 -3.98 0.03
N PRO A 161 -14.26 -5.03 0.31
CA PRO A 161 -14.16 -5.78 1.55
C PRO A 161 -12.73 -6.31 1.77
N PRO A 162 -12.24 -6.34 3.02
CA PRO A 162 -10.85 -6.67 3.29
C PRO A 162 -10.59 -8.19 3.18
N ASP A 163 -11.62 -9.03 3.37
CA ASP A 163 -11.52 -10.50 3.37
C ASP A 163 -12.69 -11.15 2.60
N GLY A 164 -12.48 -12.38 2.09
CA GLY A 164 -13.53 -13.27 1.53
C GLY A 164 -13.70 -13.23 0.00
N GLU A 165 -14.70 -13.97 -0.53
CA GLU A 165 -15.05 -14.05 -1.97
C GLU A 165 -15.44 -12.69 -2.62
N GLY A 166 -15.43 -11.60 -1.85
CA GLY A 166 -15.70 -10.22 -2.28
C GLY A 166 -14.49 -9.29 -2.30
N ALA A 167 -13.28 -9.76 -1.99
CA ALA A 167 -12.06 -8.95 -1.93
C ALA A 167 -11.47 -8.65 -3.34
N SER A 168 -12.32 -8.34 -4.30
CA SER A 168 -11.92 -7.86 -5.63
C SER A 168 -12.72 -6.61 -5.99
N LEU A 169 -12.12 -5.74 -6.80
CA LEU A 169 -12.79 -4.53 -7.29
C LEU A 169 -14.06 -4.86 -8.07
N ASP A 170 -14.05 -5.92 -8.87
CA ASP A 170 -15.23 -6.36 -9.62
C ASP A 170 -16.36 -6.82 -8.70
N ALA A 171 -16.05 -7.50 -7.60
CA ALA A 171 -17.06 -7.87 -6.61
C ALA A 171 -17.61 -6.64 -5.88
N SER A 172 -16.76 -5.64 -5.57
CA SER A 172 -17.21 -4.37 -5.00
C SER A 172 -18.13 -3.62 -5.95
N GLN A 173 -17.83 -3.60 -7.25
CA GLN A 173 -18.67 -2.98 -8.28
C GLN A 173 -20.02 -3.68 -8.43
N ARG A 174 -20.04 -5.02 -8.53
CA ARG A 174 -21.29 -5.80 -8.52
C ARG A 174 -22.11 -5.53 -7.27
N ARG A 175 -21.48 -5.42 -6.11
CA ARG A 175 -22.17 -5.10 -4.86
C ARG A 175 -22.75 -3.68 -4.88
N ARG A 176 -21.98 -2.70 -5.37
CA ARG A 176 -22.43 -1.32 -5.54
C ARG A 176 -23.63 -1.23 -6.48
N ARG A 177 -23.63 -2.01 -7.56
CA ARG A 177 -24.77 -2.19 -8.48
C ARG A 177 -26.02 -2.65 -7.74
N GLU A 178 -25.94 -3.78 -7.04
CA GLU A 178 -27.07 -4.33 -6.26
C GLU A 178 -27.66 -3.32 -5.26
N LEU A 179 -26.82 -2.48 -4.65
CA LEU A 179 -27.25 -1.45 -3.71
C LEU A 179 -27.97 -0.28 -4.38
N ILE A 180 -27.58 0.07 -5.61
CA ILE A 180 -28.12 1.23 -6.34
C ILE A 180 -29.40 0.87 -7.09
N ASP A 181 -29.51 -0.36 -7.58
CA ASP A 181 -30.61 -0.80 -8.45
C ASP A 181 -32.02 -0.49 -7.92
N PRO A 182 -32.34 -0.70 -6.63
CA PRO A 182 -33.65 -0.35 -6.09
C PRO A 182 -33.97 1.15 -6.11
N TRP A 183 -32.96 2.02 -6.25
CA TRP A 183 -33.07 3.47 -6.11
C TRP A 183 -32.85 4.23 -7.42
N LEU A 184 -32.68 3.54 -8.55
CA LEU A 184 -32.40 4.16 -9.84
C LEU A 184 -33.47 5.19 -10.25
N ASP A 185 -34.71 5.00 -9.84
CA ASP A 185 -35.79 5.93 -10.15
C ASP A 185 -35.69 7.28 -9.44
N LEU A 186 -34.88 7.37 -8.37
CA LEU A 186 -34.58 8.63 -7.70
C LEU A 186 -33.59 9.51 -8.49
N TYR A 187 -32.84 8.92 -9.42
CA TYR A 187 -31.89 9.66 -10.25
C TYR A 187 -32.59 10.29 -11.47
N ASP A 188 -32.11 11.47 -11.88
CA ASP A 188 -32.50 12.11 -13.14
C ASP A 188 -32.30 11.11 -14.30
N PRO A 189 -33.31 10.92 -15.18
CA PRO A 189 -33.23 9.95 -16.28
C PRO A 189 -32.00 10.09 -17.18
N ARG A 190 -31.45 11.30 -17.32
CA ARG A 190 -30.24 11.57 -18.13
C ARG A 190 -28.98 11.01 -17.48
N LEU A 191 -28.95 10.89 -16.16
CA LEU A 191 -27.81 10.40 -15.40
C LEU A 191 -27.81 8.88 -15.28
N ARG A 192 -28.98 8.23 -15.34
CA ARG A 192 -29.11 6.79 -15.12
C ARG A 192 -28.16 5.99 -16.00
N PRO A 193 -28.11 6.11 -17.34
CA PRO A 193 -27.23 5.28 -18.17
C PRO A 193 -25.75 5.40 -17.80
N VAL A 194 -25.31 6.59 -17.42
CA VAL A 194 -23.92 6.83 -16.99
C VAL A 194 -23.65 6.17 -15.64
N LEU A 195 -24.58 6.32 -14.69
CA LEU A 195 -24.50 5.67 -13.38
C LEU A 195 -24.47 4.14 -13.51
N LEU A 196 -25.35 3.57 -14.34
CA LEU A 196 -25.37 2.13 -14.62
C LEU A 196 -24.00 1.68 -15.14
N GLY A 197 -23.42 2.42 -16.10
CA GLY A 197 -22.09 2.14 -16.63
C GLY A 197 -20.98 2.22 -15.58
N ALA A 198 -21.05 3.21 -14.68
CA ALA A 198 -20.06 3.42 -13.61
C ALA A 198 -20.04 2.27 -12.58
N VAL A 199 -21.18 1.61 -12.35
CA VAL A 199 -21.32 0.57 -11.32
C VAL A 199 -21.45 -0.84 -11.88
N SER A 200 -21.64 -0.98 -13.19
CA SER A 200 -21.74 -2.28 -13.88
C SER A 200 -20.54 -2.58 -14.77
N GLY A 201 -19.72 -1.58 -15.10
CA GLY A 201 -18.52 -1.73 -15.91
C GLY A 201 -17.29 -2.15 -15.10
N SER A 202 -16.19 -2.42 -15.81
CA SER A 202 -14.89 -2.65 -15.18
C SER A 202 -14.50 -1.47 -14.28
N ALA A 203 -14.00 -1.76 -13.09
CA ALA A 203 -13.47 -0.75 -12.17
C ALA A 203 -12.35 0.08 -12.82
N THR A 204 -11.46 -0.56 -13.58
CA THR A 204 -10.36 0.12 -14.28
C THR A 204 -10.87 1.10 -15.34
N ALA A 205 -11.90 0.72 -16.10
CA ALA A 205 -12.45 1.56 -17.15
C ALA A 205 -13.14 2.81 -16.59
N TRP A 206 -13.81 2.70 -15.43
CA TRP A 206 -14.37 3.87 -14.76
C TRP A 206 -13.28 4.73 -14.12
N PHE A 207 -12.25 4.11 -13.55
CA PHE A 207 -11.08 4.80 -13.00
C PHE A 207 -10.33 5.61 -14.07
N GLU A 208 -10.09 5.03 -15.25
CA GLU A 208 -9.48 5.72 -16.40
C GLU A 208 -10.19 7.03 -16.75
N ARG A 209 -11.53 7.01 -16.75
CA ARG A 209 -12.34 8.20 -17.05
C ARG A 209 -12.20 9.27 -15.97
N LYS A 210 -12.15 8.88 -14.70
CA LYS A 210 -11.91 9.83 -13.60
C LYS A 210 -10.49 10.39 -13.64
N LEU A 211 -9.50 9.54 -13.93
CA LEU A 211 -8.11 9.95 -14.07
C LEU A 211 -7.95 10.95 -15.23
N ALA A 212 -8.56 10.68 -16.38
CA ALA A 212 -8.56 11.63 -17.50
C ALA A 212 -9.17 12.99 -17.10
N LEU A 213 -10.33 12.99 -16.44
CA LEU A 213 -10.98 14.21 -15.95
C LEU A 213 -10.10 14.98 -14.94
N PHE A 214 -9.44 14.26 -14.03
CA PHE A 214 -8.49 14.83 -13.09
C PHE A 214 -7.32 15.50 -13.83
N LEU A 215 -6.67 14.79 -14.76
CA LEU A 215 -5.54 15.30 -15.52
C LEU A 215 -5.92 16.49 -16.42
N ASP A 216 -7.13 16.51 -16.98
CA ASP A 216 -7.65 17.66 -17.73
C ASP A 216 -7.83 18.89 -16.82
N GLY A 217 -8.31 18.69 -15.59
CA GLY A 217 -8.39 19.73 -14.58
C GLY A 217 -7.01 20.25 -14.16
N VAL A 218 -6.01 19.37 -14.07
CA VAL A 218 -4.61 19.76 -13.83
C VAL A 218 -4.06 20.61 -14.97
N ALA A 219 -4.30 20.21 -16.23
CA ALA A 219 -3.86 20.96 -17.40
C ALA A 219 -4.45 22.38 -17.43
N ALA A 220 -5.74 22.52 -17.10
CA ALA A 220 -6.43 23.81 -17.11
C ALA A 220 -5.90 24.80 -16.06
N ARG A 221 -5.24 24.32 -15.00
CA ARG A 221 -4.67 25.16 -13.93
C ARG A 221 -3.16 25.41 -14.08
N GLN A 222 -2.53 24.71 -15.01
CA GLN A 222 -1.12 24.86 -15.38
C GLN A 222 -0.89 25.87 -16.51
N GLY A 223 -1.98 26.39 -17.10
CA GLY A 223 -1.98 27.44 -18.13
C GLY A 223 -2.18 28.83 -17.55
#